data_AF-A0A2N1QFC5-F1
#
_entry.id   AF-A0A2N1QFC5-F1
#
_cell.length_a   1.000
_cell.length_b   1.000
_cell.length_c   1.000
_cell.angle_alpha   90.00
_cell.angle_beta   90.00
_cell.angle_gamma   90.00
#
_symmetry.space_group_name_H-M   'P 1'
#
loop_
_entity.id
_entity.type
_entity.pdbx_description
1 polymer ?
#
loop_
_entity_poly.entity_id
_entity_poly.type
_entity_poly.pdbx_seq_one_letter_code
_entity_poly.pdbx_strand_id
1 'polypeptide(L)'
;MVKLYNSKEIEKKVRKIRKELDIKIVRDICEEFDLDYSYESRALDDLHKNHFGFGFCHVIWRIQKKILKQDYNIDWMSPTELNPFVCYD
;
A
#
# COMPACT_ATOMS: atom_id res chain seq x y z
N MET A 1 -21.86 -29.00 -3.12
CA MET A 1 -22.24 -27.93 -2.17
C MET A 1 -21.49 -26.66 -2.54
N VAL A 2 -22.19 -25.64 -3.05
CA VAL A 2 -21.58 -24.32 -3.29
C VAL A 2 -21.40 -23.67 -1.91
N LYS A 3 -20.16 -23.34 -1.53
CA LYS A 3 -19.92 -22.53 -0.33
C LYS A 3 -20.53 -21.15 -0.59
N LEU A 4 -21.59 -20.80 0.14
CA LEU A 4 -22.16 -19.45 0.12
C LEU A 4 -21.07 -18.47 0.58
N TYR A 5 -20.80 -17.46 -0.25
CA TYR A 5 -19.82 -16.42 0.03
C TYR A 5 -20.26 -15.61 1.26
N ASN A 6 -19.54 -15.75 2.38
CA ASN A 6 -19.77 -14.95 3.58
C ASN A 6 -19.06 -13.60 3.45
N SER A 7 -19.74 -12.64 2.81
CA SER A 7 -19.18 -11.30 2.54
C SER A 7 -18.59 -10.62 3.76
N LYS A 8 -19.29 -10.67 4.91
CA LYS A 8 -18.84 -10.03 6.16
C LYS A 8 -17.53 -10.60 6.67
N GLU A 9 -17.38 -11.92 6.64
CA GLU A 9 -16.15 -12.58 7.09
C GLU A 9 -14.98 -12.26 6.16
N ILE A 10 -15.22 -12.27 4.85
CA ILE A 10 -14.20 -11.93 3.84
C ILE A 10 -13.78 -10.47 3.98
N GLU A 11 -14.71 -9.53 4.11
CA GLU A 11 -14.41 -8.12 4.34
C GLU A 11 -13.56 -7.90 5.60
N LYS A 12 -13.84 -8.66 6.68
CA LYS A 12 -13.03 -8.60 7.90
C LYS A 12 -11.60 -9.09 7.66
N LYS A 13 -11.41 -10.16 6.89
CA LYS A 13 -10.09 -10.68 6.51
C LYS A 13 -9.34 -9.67 5.63
N VAL A 14 -10.01 -9.10 4.63
CA VAL A 14 -9.44 -8.07 3.74
C VAL A 14 -8.99 -6.85 4.55
N ARG A 15 -9.80 -6.38 5.50
CA ARG A 15 -9.41 -5.27 6.39
C ARG A 15 -8.15 -5.58 7.21
N LYS A 16 -8.00 -6.82 7.69
CA LYS A 16 -6.80 -7.23 8.43
C LYS A 16 -5.57 -7.22 7.53
N ILE A 17 -5.66 -7.85 6.36
CA ILE A 17 -4.56 -7.89 5.37
C ILE A 17 -4.17 -6.48 4.94
N ARG A 18 -5.14 -5.58 4.73
CA ARG A 18 -4.86 -4.18 4.37
C ARG A 18 -4.03 -3.47 5.43
N LYS A 19 -4.36 -3.63 6.71
CA LYS A 19 -3.57 -3.04 7.81
C LYS A 19 -2.14 -3.56 7.84
N GLU A 20 -1.96 -4.87 7.64
CA GLU A 20 -0.64 -5.49 7.59
C GLU A 20 0.17 -4.97 6.39
N LEU A 21 -0.48 -4.79 5.23
CA LEU A 21 0.13 -4.22 4.04
C LEU A 21 0.54 -2.76 4.26
N ASP A 22 -0.33 -1.93 4.83
CA ASP A 22 -0.03 -0.51 5.09
C ASP A 22 1.20 -0.34 5.99
N ILE A 23 1.33 -1.16 7.04
CA ILE A 23 2.52 -1.17 7.92
C ILE A 23 3.80 -1.49 7.13
N LYS A 24 3.75 -2.51 6.27
CA LYS A 24 4.91 -2.88 5.44
C LYS A 24 5.27 -1.78 4.45
N ILE A 25 4.28 -1.12 3.83
CA ILE A 25 4.52 0.00 2.93
C ILE A 25 5.21 1.14 3.67
N VAL A 26 4.69 1.55 4.84
CA VAL A 26 5.30 2.62 5.65
C VAL A 26 6.73 2.26 6.02
N ARG A 27 6.97 1.03 6.48
CA ARG A 27 8.32 0.54 6.81
C ARG A 27 9.27 0.63 5.62
N ASP A 28 8.90 0.04 4.47
CA ASP A 28 9.74 0.03 3.27
C ASP A 28 10.01 1.46 2.75
N ILE A 29 9.06 2.39 2.87
CA ILE A 29 9.27 3.81 2.55
C ILE A 29 10.28 4.44 3.53
N CYS A 30 10.10 4.26 4.83
CA CYS A 30 11.03 4.82 5.82
C CYS A 30 12.45 4.27 5.62
N GLU A 31 12.59 2.97 5.34
CA GLU A 31 13.89 2.35 5.03
C GLU A 31 14.51 2.90 3.73
N GLU A 32 13.73 3.05 2.66
CA GLU A 32 14.25 3.52 1.37
C GLU A 32 14.69 4.99 1.40
N PHE A 33 14.00 5.82 2.17
CA PHE A 33 14.24 7.28 2.23
C PHE A 33 15.00 7.72 3.49
N ASP A 34 15.54 6.78 4.28
CA ASP A 34 16.28 7.04 5.51
C ASP A 34 15.51 7.97 6.48
N LEU A 35 14.21 7.71 6.61
CA LEU A 35 13.35 8.44 7.54
C LEU A 35 13.47 7.82 8.93
N ASP A 36 13.45 8.67 9.98
CA ASP A 36 13.56 8.24 11.38
C ASP A 36 12.72 6.98 11.67
N TYR A 37 13.38 5.99 12.30
CA TYR A 37 13.01 4.57 12.33
C TYR A 37 11.76 4.26 13.17
N SER A 38 11.05 5.28 13.67
CA SER A 38 9.79 5.14 14.42
C SER A 38 8.58 4.85 13.50
N TYR A 39 8.71 3.96 12.52
CA TYR A 39 7.66 3.68 11.53
C TYR A 39 6.40 3.03 12.14
N GLU A 40 6.51 2.37 13.29
CA GLU A 40 5.39 1.70 13.96
C GLU A 40 4.25 2.65 14.37
N SER A 41 4.55 3.94 14.52
CA SER A 41 3.57 4.98 14.87
C SER A 41 3.11 5.82 13.68
N ARG A 42 3.72 5.66 12.49
CA ARG A 42 3.44 6.51 11.32
C ARG A 42 2.35 5.91 10.44
N ALA A 43 1.43 6.75 10.00
CA ALA A 43 0.52 6.44 8.91
C ALA A 43 1.04 6.97 7.57
N LEU A 44 0.54 6.43 6.45
CA LEU A 44 0.80 6.98 5.12
C LEU A 44 0.45 8.48 5.03
N ASP A 45 -0.62 8.90 5.69
CA ASP A 45 -1.02 10.32 5.75
C ASP A 45 0.03 11.21 6.44
N ASP A 46 0.74 10.68 7.43
CA ASP A 46 1.81 11.42 8.12
C ASP A 46 3.02 11.58 7.22
N LEU A 47 3.39 10.52 6.48
CA LEU A 47 4.47 10.58 5.50
C LEU A 47 4.13 11.57 4.37
N HIS A 48 2.89 11.52 3.88
CA HIS A 48 2.41 12.44 2.85
C HIS A 48 2.58 13.90 3.27
N LYS A 49 2.12 14.26 4.48
CA LYS A 49 2.13 15.64 4.98
C LYS A 49 3.52 16.15 5.31
N ASN A 50 4.40 15.31 5.84
CA ASN A 50 5.66 15.77 6.43
C ASN A 50 6.89 15.56 5.52
N HIS A 51 6.84 14.65 4.54
CA HIS A 51 8.03 14.24 3.79
C HIS A 51 7.90 14.34 2.27
N PHE A 52 6.74 14.02 1.70
CA PHE A 52 6.63 13.83 0.24
C PHE A 52 5.75 14.88 -0.45
N GLY A 53 4.58 15.21 0.10
CA GLY A 53 3.60 16.06 -0.58
C GLY A 53 3.17 15.48 -1.94
N PHE A 54 3.12 16.33 -2.96
CA PHE A 54 2.67 15.95 -4.29
C PHE A 54 3.53 14.84 -4.93
N GLY A 55 2.87 13.87 -5.55
CA GLY A 55 3.46 12.70 -6.21
C GLY A 55 3.64 11.50 -5.29
N PHE A 56 3.27 11.60 -4.01
CA PHE A 56 3.48 10.52 -3.04
C PHE A 56 2.72 9.23 -3.38
N CYS A 57 1.57 9.34 -4.08
CA CYS A 57 0.84 8.16 -4.54
C CYS A 57 1.72 7.22 -5.39
N HIS A 58 2.62 7.74 -6.21
CA HIS A 58 3.52 6.94 -7.06
C HIS A 58 4.54 6.16 -6.23
N VAL A 59 5.02 6.73 -5.12
CA VAL A 59 5.90 6.04 -4.17
C VAL A 59 5.14 4.89 -3.51
N ILE A 60 3.94 5.16 -2.99
CA ILE A 60 3.08 4.15 -2.38
C ILE A 60 2.82 3.00 -3.37
N TRP A 61 2.43 3.31 -4.60
CA TRP A 61 2.10 2.29 -5.60
C TRP A 61 3.28 1.42 -5.98
N ARG A 62 4.48 1.99 -6.14
CA ARG A 62 5.68 1.23 -6.43
C ARG A 62 6.01 0.25 -5.30
N ILE A 63 5.96 0.71 -4.05
CA ILE A 63 6.24 -0.13 -2.87
C ILE A 63 5.15 -1.19 -2.67
N GLN A 64 3.88 -0.81 -2.82
CA GLN A 64 2.75 -1.73 -2.76
C GLN A 64 2.87 -2.84 -3.80
N LYS A 65 3.21 -2.50 -5.06
CA LYS A 65 3.42 -3.47 -6.14
C LYS A 65 4.52 -4.47 -5.78
N LYS A 66 5.64 -3.99 -5.25
CA LYS A 66 6.76 -4.82 -4.78
C LYS A 66 6.30 -5.81 -3.69
N ILE A 67 5.65 -5.32 -2.63
CA ILE A 67 5.21 -6.14 -1.50
C ILE A 67 4.16 -7.17 -1.94
N LEU A 68 3.16 -6.77 -2.74
CA LEU A 68 2.14 -7.68 -3.24
C LEU A 68 2.72 -8.82 -4.07
N LYS A 69 3.73 -8.53 -4.89
CA LYS A 69 4.42 -9.57 -5.66
C LYS A 69 5.25 -10.47 -4.78
N GLN A 70 6.02 -9.92 -3.84
CA GLN A 70 6.94 -10.69 -2.98
C GLN A 70 6.20 -11.57 -1.97
N ASP A 71 5.20 -11.04 -1.28
CA ASP A 71 4.58 -11.70 -0.13
C ASP A 71 3.36 -12.53 -0.51
N TYR A 72 2.69 -12.17 -1.60
CA TYR A 72 1.41 -12.77 -2.00
C TYR A 72 1.41 -13.31 -3.44
N ASN A 73 2.51 -13.13 -4.20
CA ASN A 73 2.60 -13.45 -5.62
C ASN A 73 1.46 -12.83 -6.46
N ILE A 74 1.05 -11.62 -6.09
CA ILE A 74 0.01 -10.86 -6.80
C ILE A 74 0.67 -9.87 -7.75
N ASP A 75 0.39 -10.03 -9.04
CA ASP A 75 0.77 -9.07 -10.07
C ASP A 75 -0.23 -7.90 -10.08
N TRP A 76 0.10 -6.86 -9.34
CA TRP A 76 -0.71 -5.65 -9.24
C TRP A 76 -0.19 -4.55 -10.18
N MET A 77 -1.11 -3.86 -10.87
CA MET A 77 -0.81 -2.73 -11.75
C MET A 77 -1.34 -1.44 -11.12
N SER A 78 -0.51 -0.40 -11.14
CA SER A 78 -0.87 0.92 -10.62
C SER A 78 -1.85 1.68 -11.53
N PRO A 79 -2.58 2.67 -10.99
CA PRO A 79 -3.44 3.52 -11.81
C PRO A 79 -2.72 4.19 -12.99
N THR A 80 -1.48 4.69 -12.80
CA THR A 80 -0.67 5.28 -13.87
C THR A 80 -0.30 4.27 -14.95
N GLU A 81 -0.04 3.01 -14.60
CA GLU A 81 0.25 1.97 -15.60
C GLU A 81 -0.98 1.60 -16.42
N LEU A 82 -2.16 1.60 -15.80
CA LEU A 82 -3.43 1.30 -16.47
C LEU A 82 -3.96 2.50 -17.27
N ASN A 83 -3.63 3.72 -16.86
CA ASN A 83 -4.13 4.97 -17.43
C ASN A 83 -2.99 6.01 -17.54
N PRO A 84 -2.02 5.80 -18.44
CA PRO A 84 -0.80 6.63 -18.51
C PRO A 84 -1.05 8.09 -18.93
N PHE A 85 -2.24 8.40 -19.45
CA PHE A 85 -2.62 9.73 -19.89
C PHE A 85 -3.24 10.59 -18.77
N VAL A 86 -3.47 10.00 -17.60
CA VAL A 86 -4.02 10.71 -16.43
C VAL A 86 -2.87 11.15 -15.54
N CYS A 87 -2.86 12.43 -15.17
CA CYS A 87 -1.95 12.93 -14.15
C CYS A 87 -2.51 12.57 -12.78
N TYR A 88 -1.76 11.74 -12.04
CA TYR A 88 -2.10 11.34 -10.69
C TYR A 88 -1.19 12.02 -9.68
N ASP A 89 -1.79 12.35 -8.54
CA ASP A 89 -1.14 12.98 -7.41
C ASP A 89 -1.79 12.49 -6.10
#